data_AF-A0A6A5SP61-F1
#
_entry.id   AF-A0A6A5SP61-F1
#
_cell.length_a   1.000
_cell.length_b   1.000
_cell.length_c   1.000
_cell.angle_alpha   90.00
_cell.angle_beta   90.00
_cell.angle_gamma   90.00
#
_symmetry.space_group_name_H-M   'P 1'
#
loop_
_entity.id
_entity.type
_entity.pdbx_description
1 polymer ?
#
loop_
_entity_poly.entity_id
_entity_poly.type
_entity_poly.pdbx_seq_one_letter_code
_entity_poly.pdbx_strand_id
1 'polypeptide(L)'
;MPLRPSHDICPNTGCRLQYASWVDLKYHCWESGCRIVCNGCGRREILYPNDGERYWQHVRVENICTKSERHFTTPSNLTHHELTHRKPIFACLDYQRNFTLYGGMIIHLESGVCPSQIGELDLAESAALCYQCARFTLWLQRALGTAWAIWDLFMHVEFPACSQTLDDGIIRKLRVWPRNRHG
;
A
#
# COMPACT_ATOMS: atom_id res chain seq x y z
N MET A 1 -44.61 -9.60 -34.86
CA MET A 1 -44.11 -10.45 -33.75
C MET A 1 -43.40 -9.54 -32.76
N PRO A 2 -43.79 -9.48 -31.48
CA PRO A 2 -43.09 -8.63 -30.52
C PRO A 2 -41.73 -9.26 -30.19
N LEU A 3 -40.67 -8.45 -30.28
CA LEU A 3 -39.31 -8.81 -29.89
C LEU A 3 -39.33 -9.21 -28.41
N ARG A 4 -38.90 -10.43 -28.08
CA ARG A 4 -38.70 -10.82 -26.67
C ARG A 4 -37.62 -9.90 -26.08
N PRO A 5 -37.83 -9.34 -24.87
CA PRO A 5 -36.79 -8.55 -24.22
C PRO A 5 -35.52 -9.41 -24.04
N SER A 6 -34.35 -8.80 -24.24
CA SER A 6 -33.08 -9.42 -23.85
C SER A 6 -33.06 -9.51 -22.33
N HIS A 7 -32.92 -10.72 -21.79
CA HIS A 7 -32.83 -10.97 -20.35
C HIS A 7 -31.47 -11.57 -20.03
N ASP A 8 -30.87 -11.09 -18.94
CA ASP A 8 -29.61 -11.62 -18.42
C ASP A 8 -29.92 -12.74 -17.42
N ILE A 9 -29.32 -13.92 -17.62
CA ILE A 9 -29.62 -15.12 -16.82
C ILE A 9 -28.45 -15.43 -15.91
N CYS A 10 -28.73 -15.72 -14.64
CA CYS A 10 -27.71 -16.14 -13.69
C CYS A 10 -27.04 -17.46 -14.16
N PRO A 11 -25.71 -17.48 -14.36
CA PRO A 11 -25.01 -18.64 -14.89
C PRO A 11 -24.80 -19.75 -13.85
N ASN A 12 -25.18 -19.52 -12.58
CA ASN A 12 -25.17 -20.58 -11.58
C ASN A 12 -26.26 -21.61 -11.89
N THR A 13 -25.87 -22.87 -12.10
CA THR A 13 -26.74 -23.95 -12.56
C THR A 13 -27.88 -24.25 -11.60
N GLY A 14 -27.69 -23.99 -10.29
CA GLY A 14 -28.71 -24.13 -9.25
C GLY A 14 -29.63 -22.92 -9.06
N CYS A 15 -29.40 -21.80 -9.76
CA CYS A 15 -30.19 -20.57 -9.63
C CYS A 15 -30.99 -20.28 -10.91
N ARG A 16 -30.30 -20.02 -12.04
CA ARG A 16 -30.89 -19.73 -13.37
C ARG A 16 -31.99 -18.64 -13.39
N LEU A 17 -32.05 -17.77 -12.39
CA LEU A 17 -32.97 -16.63 -12.38
C LEU A 17 -32.67 -15.67 -13.52
N GLN A 18 -33.72 -15.06 -14.06
CA GLN A 18 -33.65 -14.10 -15.17
C GLN A 18 -33.82 -12.69 -14.63
N TYR A 19 -33.07 -11.75 -15.20
CA TYR A 19 -33.06 -10.35 -14.82
C TYR A 19 -33.27 -9.47 -16.05
N ALA A 20 -33.95 -8.35 -15.84
CA ALA A 20 -34.24 -7.38 -16.89
C ALA A 20 -32.99 -6.61 -17.36
N SER A 21 -31.94 -6.57 -16.52
CA SER A 21 -30.68 -5.94 -16.85
C SER A 21 -29.48 -6.62 -16.18
N TRP A 22 -28.31 -6.39 -16.75
CA TRP A 22 -27.03 -6.79 -16.15
C TRP A 22 -26.83 -6.22 -14.75
N VAL A 23 -27.30 -4.99 -14.49
CA VAL A 23 -27.14 -4.35 -13.16
C VAL A 23 -27.87 -5.17 -12.11
N ASP A 24 -29.09 -5.61 -12.43
CA ASP A 24 -29.91 -6.44 -11.55
C ASP A 24 -29.28 -7.84 -11.36
N LEU A 25 -28.76 -8.44 -12.44
CA LEU A 25 -28.03 -9.71 -12.35
C LEU A 25 -26.75 -9.59 -11.50
N LYS A 26 -25.96 -8.54 -11.69
CA LYS A 26 -24.75 -8.26 -10.92
C LYS A 26 -25.08 -8.13 -9.43
N TYR A 27 -26.10 -7.33 -9.10
CA TYR A 27 -26.55 -7.14 -7.73
C TYR A 27 -27.02 -8.47 -7.10
N HIS A 28 -27.80 -9.27 -7.83
CA HIS A 28 -28.18 -10.60 -7.39
C HIS A 28 -26.96 -11.48 -7.10
N CYS A 29 -25.97 -11.54 -7.97
CA CYS A 29 -24.78 -12.37 -7.75
C CYS A 29 -23.98 -11.90 -6.52
N TRP A 30 -23.91 -10.58 -6.29
CA TRP A 30 -23.25 -10.00 -5.12
C TRP A 30 -23.96 -10.37 -3.80
N GLU A 31 -25.29 -10.20 -3.75
CA GLU A 31 -26.09 -10.51 -2.55
C GLU A 31 -26.20 -12.01 -2.28
N SER A 32 -26.45 -12.82 -3.31
CA SER A 32 -26.71 -14.25 -3.15
C SER A 32 -25.45 -15.11 -3.13
N GLY A 33 -24.29 -14.55 -3.50
CA GLY A 33 -23.06 -15.31 -3.68
C GLY A 33 -23.14 -16.36 -4.79
N CYS A 34 -24.10 -16.26 -5.73
CA CYS A 34 -24.22 -17.21 -6.84
C CYS A 34 -22.99 -17.20 -7.77
N ARG A 35 -22.30 -16.06 -7.85
CA ARG A 35 -21.04 -15.85 -8.58
C ARG A 35 -20.21 -14.80 -7.85
N ILE A 36 -18.89 -14.86 -7.99
CA ILE A 36 -18.00 -13.81 -7.51
C ILE A 36 -18.02 -12.64 -8.51
N VAL A 37 -18.13 -11.42 -8.00
CA VAL A 37 -18.21 -10.18 -8.78
C VAL A 37 -17.04 -9.29 -8.43
N CYS A 38 -16.37 -8.71 -9.42
CA CYS A 38 -15.43 -7.61 -9.21
C CYS A 38 -16.19 -6.28 -9.32
N ASN A 39 -16.24 -5.49 -8.24
CA ASN A 39 -16.95 -4.21 -8.23
C ASN A 39 -16.19 -3.10 -8.96
N GLY A 40 -14.86 -3.19 -9.01
CA GLY A 40 -14.00 -2.27 -9.75
C GLY A 40 -14.10 -2.40 -11.27
N CYS A 41 -14.56 -3.55 -11.76
CA CYS A 41 -14.79 -3.77 -13.18
C CYS A 41 -16.06 -3.08 -13.64
N GLY A 42 -15.90 -2.00 -14.42
CA GLY A 42 -17.00 -1.34 -15.16
C GLY A 42 -17.49 -2.13 -16.39
N ARG A 43 -17.14 -3.41 -16.53
CA ARG A 43 -17.47 -4.24 -17.70
C ARG A 43 -18.64 -5.19 -17.40
N ARG A 44 -19.56 -5.31 -18.37
CA ARG A 44 -20.81 -6.08 -18.30
C ARG A 44 -20.67 -7.60 -18.17
N GLU A 45 -19.49 -8.20 -18.31
CA GLU A 45 -19.43 -9.64 -18.66
C GLU A 45 -18.57 -10.51 -17.74
N ILE A 46 -18.22 -10.01 -16.57
CA ILE A 46 -17.26 -10.72 -15.74
C ILE A 46 -17.89 -11.15 -14.41
N LEU A 47 -18.56 -12.30 -14.48
CA LEU A 47 -19.00 -13.09 -13.31
C LEU A 47 -18.07 -14.29 -13.17
N TYR A 48 -17.43 -14.42 -12.01
CA TYR A 48 -16.49 -15.49 -11.74
C TYR A 48 -17.16 -16.69 -11.07
N PRO A 49 -16.72 -17.92 -11.37
CA PRO A 49 -17.13 -19.08 -10.58
C PRO A 49 -16.70 -18.96 -9.12
N ASN A 50 -17.44 -19.64 -8.25
CA ASN A 50 -17.20 -19.63 -6.80
C ASN A 50 -15.95 -20.43 -6.39
N ASP A 51 -15.30 -21.14 -7.33
CA ASP A 51 -13.99 -21.75 -7.11
C ASP A 51 -12.86 -20.71 -6.93
N GLY A 52 -13.11 -19.46 -7.30
CA GLY A 52 -12.23 -18.32 -7.03
C GLY A 52 -10.97 -18.24 -7.88
N GLU A 53 -10.51 -19.30 -8.55
CA GLU A 53 -9.21 -19.31 -9.24
C GLU A 53 -9.15 -18.23 -10.33
N ARG A 54 -10.18 -18.17 -11.18
CA ARG A 54 -10.27 -17.16 -12.25
C ARG A 54 -10.37 -15.74 -11.69
N TYR A 55 -11.04 -15.57 -10.55
CA TYR A 55 -11.14 -14.28 -9.89
C TYR A 55 -9.78 -13.83 -9.36
N TRP A 56 -9.04 -14.71 -8.68
CA TRP A 56 -7.72 -14.39 -8.17
C TRP A 56 -6.69 -14.17 -9.27
N GLN A 57 -6.78 -14.90 -10.38
CA GLN A 57 -5.98 -14.61 -11.57
C GLN A 57 -6.27 -13.20 -12.10
N HIS A 58 -7.54 -12.80 -12.19
CA HIS A 58 -7.91 -11.45 -12.58
C HIS A 58 -7.39 -10.38 -11.61
N VAL A 59 -7.53 -10.60 -10.30
CA VAL A 59 -6.98 -9.70 -9.27
C VAL A 59 -5.48 -9.45 -9.47
N ARG A 60 -4.72 -10.50 -9.80
CA ARG A 60 -3.28 -10.40 -10.08
C ARG A 60 -2.98 -9.67 -11.39
N VAL A 61 -3.65 -10.04 -12.49
CA VAL A 61 -3.36 -9.52 -13.84
C VAL A 61 -3.78 -8.06 -13.99
N GLU A 62 -4.90 -7.66 -13.39
CA GLU A 62 -5.45 -6.30 -13.49
C GLU A 62 -5.02 -5.39 -12.32
N ASN A 63 -4.05 -5.84 -11.52
CA ASN A 63 -3.52 -5.16 -10.32
C ASN A 63 -4.64 -4.59 -9.43
N ILE A 64 -5.51 -5.45 -8.92
CA ILE A 64 -6.69 -5.03 -8.15
C ILE A 64 -6.37 -5.02 -6.66
N CYS A 65 -6.69 -3.91 -6.00
CA CYS A 65 -6.63 -3.84 -4.54
C CYS A 65 -7.81 -4.58 -3.92
N THR A 66 -7.57 -5.67 -3.20
CA THR A 66 -8.64 -6.49 -2.60
C THR A 66 -9.46 -5.78 -1.52
N LYS A 67 -8.93 -4.72 -0.91
CA LYS A 67 -9.63 -3.94 0.14
C LYS A 67 -10.58 -2.87 -0.41
N SER A 68 -10.24 -2.30 -1.57
CA SER A 68 -10.98 -1.18 -2.15
C SER A 68 -11.56 -1.50 -3.53
N GLU A 69 -11.23 -2.67 -4.06
CA GLU A 69 -11.54 -3.17 -5.40
C GLU A 69 -11.14 -2.20 -6.54
N ARG A 70 -10.23 -1.27 -6.27
CA ARG A 70 -9.68 -0.35 -7.28
C ARG A 70 -8.64 -1.04 -8.16
N HIS A 71 -8.68 -0.73 -9.45
CA HIS A 71 -7.75 -1.22 -10.46
C HIS A 71 -6.57 -0.26 -10.63
N PHE A 72 -5.41 -0.81 -10.94
CA PHE A 72 -4.19 -0.05 -11.20
C PHE A 72 -3.54 -0.48 -12.50
N THR A 73 -3.03 0.48 -13.26
CA THR A 73 -2.37 0.20 -14.55
C THR A 73 -1.09 -0.61 -14.41
N THR A 74 -0.41 -0.48 -13.26
CA THR A 74 0.87 -1.15 -13.00
C THR A 74 0.89 -1.78 -11.61
N PRO A 75 1.67 -2.87 -11.42
CA PRO A 75 1.88 -3.46 -10.09
C PRO A 75 2.44 -2.47 -9.08
N SER A 76 3.37 -1.60 -9.49
CA SER A 76 3.97 -0.58 -8.63
C SER A 76 2.95 0.40 -8.08
N ASN A 77 1.97 0.81 -8.89
CA ASN A 77 0.90 1.71 -8.45
C ASN A 77 -0.02 1.03 -7.44
N LEU A 78 -0.32 -0.27 -7.63
CA LEU A 78 -1.07 -1.05 -6.65
C LEU A 78 -0.30 -1.13 -5.33
N THR A 79 0.98 -1.51 -5.36
CA THR A 79 1.83 -1.60 -4.17
C THR A 79 1.87 -0.27 -3.41
N HIS A 80 2.00 0.85 -4.11
CA HIS A 80 1.97 2.18 -3.48
C HIS A 80 0.60 2.50 -2.88
N HIS A 81 -0.49 2.19 -3.58
CA HIS A 81 -1.85 2.36 -3.06
C HIS A 81 -2.11 1.51 -1.81
N GLU A 82 -1.56 0.30 -1.74
CA GLU A 82 -1.71 -0.57 -0.57
C GLU A 82 -1.16 0.04 0.73
N LEU A 83 -0.23 1.00 0.62
CA LEU A 83 0.27 1.78 1.76
C LEU A 83 -0.84 2.62 2.42
N THR A 84 -1.85 3.04 1.66
CA THR A 84 -2.99 3.82 2.18
C THR A 84 -3.90 3.01 3.12
N HIS A 85 -3.85 1.69 3.02
CA HIS A 85 -4.62 0.77 3.87
C HIS A 85 -3.86 0.31 5.12
N ARG A 86 -2.63 0.78 5.32
CA ARG A 86 -1.85 0.47 6.52
C ARG A 86 -2.41 1.26 7.70
N LYS A 87 -2.41 0.64 8.87
CA LYS A 87 -2.73 1.35 10.12
C LYS A 87 -1.56 2.28 10.47
N PRO A 88 -1.82 3.49 10.98
CA PRO A 88 -0.77 4.39 11.41
C PRO A 88 -0.22 3.91 12.76
N ILE A 89 0.83 3.09 12.72
CA ILE A 89 1.45 2.47 13.93
C ILE A 89 2.74 3.16 14.36
N PHE A 90 3.29 4.05 13.53
CA PHE A 90 4.53 4.75 13.82
C PHE A 90 4.22 6.08 14.51
N ALA A 91 4.22 6.09 15.83
CA ALA A 91 4.14 7.32 16.60
C ALA A 91 5.39 8.17 16.37
N CYS A 92 5.21 9.50 16.28
CA CYS A 92 6.31 10.44 16.44
C CYS A 92 6.86 10.37 17.87
N LEU A 93 8.04 10.97 18.09
CA LEU A 93 8.75 10.87 19.35
C LEU A 93 8.07 11.62 20.51
N ASP A 94 7.21 12.60 20.21
CA ASP A 94 6.34 13.27 21.19
C ASP A 94 4.92 12.67 21.26
N TYR A 95 4.68 11.53 20.59
CA TYR A 95 3.43 10.77 20.59
C TYR A 95 2.15 11.52 20.12
N GLN A 96 2.27 12.76 19.65
CA GLN A 96 1.14 13.58 19.17
C GLN A 96 0.55 13.11 17.84
N ARG A 97 1.33 12.38 17.03
CA ARG A 97 0.92 11.99 15.67
C ARG A 97 1.43 10.60 15.32
N ASN A 98 0.61 9.85 14.58
CA ASN A 98 0.94 8.53 14.08
C ASN A 98 1.01 8.53 12.54
N PHE A 99 1.91 7.71 12.00
CA PHE A 99 2.17 7.58 10.57
C PHE A 99 2.03 6.13 10.13
N THR A 100 1.59 5.92 8.89
CA THR A 100 1.46 4.60 8.25
C THR A 100 2.80 4.04 7.77
N LEU A 101 3.78 4.94 7.60
CA LEU A 101 5.13 4.68 7.13
C LEU A 101 6.12 5.29 8.11
N TYR A 102 7.22 4.59 8.38
CA TYR A 102 8.29 5.11 9.22
C TYR A 102 9.01 6.26 8.51
N GLY A 103 9.22 6.17 7.19
CA GLY A 103 9.75 7.27 6.39
C GLY A 103 8.88 8.53 6.49
N GLY A 104 7.55 8.38 6.50
CA GLY A 104 6.62 9.50 6.72
C GLY A 104 6.76 10.16 8.10
N MET A 105 7.07 9.38 9.14
CA MET A 105 7.39 9.93 10.47
C MET A 105 8.74 10.68 10.44
N ILE A 106 9.74 10.18 9.70
CA ILE A 106 11.04 10.87 9.56
C ILE A 106 10.87 12.22 8.87
N ILE A 107 10.13 12.29 7.76
CA ILE A 107 9.82 13.56 7.06
C ILE A 107 9.18 14.56 8.03
N HIS A 108 8.25 14.09 8.87
CA HIS A 108 7.61 14.94 9.86
C HIS A 108 8.61 15.54 10.87
N LEU A 109 9.59 14.76 11.32
CA LEU A 109 10.65 15.24 12.20
C LEU A 109 11.58 16.21 11.45
N GLU A 110 12.05 15.84 10.25
CA GLU A 110 12.92 16.68 9.40
C GLU A 110 12.31 18.04 9.09
N SER A 111 10.98 18.12 8.96
CA SER A 111 10.28 19.40 8.71
C SER A 111 10.46 20.44 9.82
N GLY A 112 10.92 20.05 11.01
CA GLY A 112 11.08 20.94 12.17
C GLY A 112 9.75 21.40 12.78
N VAL A 113 8.61 20.93 12.27
CA VAL A 113 7.27 21.28 12.76
C VAL A 113 6.87 20.41 13.98
N CYS A 114 7.65 19.38 14.31
CA CYS A 114 7.36 18.51 15.43
C CYS A 114 7.66 19.19 16.78
N PRO A 115 6.73 19.17 17.76
CA PRO A 115 6.99 19.70 19.10
C PRO A 115 8.10 19.00 19.88
N SER A 116 8.55 17.82 19.43
CA SER A 116 9.70 17.11 20.02
C SER A 116 11.01 17.88 19.88
N GLN A 117 11.05 18.93 19.05
CA GLN A 117 12.25 19.71 18.69
C GLN A 117 13.33 18.91 17.96
N ILE A 118 13.03 17.66 17.58
CA ILE A 118 13.91 16.81 16.80
C ILE A 118 13.75 17.21 15.35
N GLY A 119 14.82 17.73 14.77
CA GLY A 119 14.88 18.19 13.39
C GLY A 119 15.85 17.41 12.52
N GLU A 120 16.11 17.96 11.33
CA GLU A 120 17.08 17.42 10.37
C GLU A 120 18.47 17.19 11.00
N LEU A 121 18.96 18.14 11.81
CA LEU A 121 20.28 18.05 12.46
C LEU A 121 20.35 16.89 13.46
N ASP A 122 19.35 16.69 14.31
CA ASP A 122 19.32 15.59 15.28
C ASP A 122 19.30 14.23 14.57
N LEU A 123 18.57 14.13 13.47
CA LEU A 123 18.51 12.93 12.65
C LEU A 123 19.86 12.70 11.94
N ALA A 124 20.49 13.75 11.41
CA ALA A 124 21.82 13.70 10.81
C ALA A 124 22.90 13.29 11.80
N GLU A 125 22.87 13.82 13.02
CA GLU A 125 23.72 13.37 14.12
C GLU A 125 23.45 11.90 14.44
N SER A 126 22.18 11.48 14.52
CA SER A 126 21.82 10.07 14.76
C SER A 126 22.41 9.15 13.69
N ALA A 127 22.35 9.57 12.41
CA ALA A 127 22.93 8.85 11.27
C ALA A 127 24.46 8.80 11.33
N ALA A 128 25.09 9.91 11.69
CA ALA A 128 26.53 10.02 11.85
C ALA A 128 27.07 9.23 13.06
N LEU A 129 26.28 9.07 14.13
CA LEU A 129 26.64 8.34 15.33
C LEU A 129 26.35 6.83 15.24
N CYS A 130 25.57 6.41 14.24
CA CYS A 130 25.50 5.01 13.90
C CYS A 130 26.89 4.52 13.48
N TYR A 131 27.45 3.51 14.17
CA TYR A 131 28.81 2.94 13.99
C TYR A 131 29.21 2.58 12.53
N GLN A 132 28.26 2.63 11.59
CA GLN A 132 28.50 2.49 10.16
C GLN A 132 28.50 3.84 9.40
N CYS A 133 28.81 4.96 10.06
CA CYS A 133 28.81 6.29 9.45
C CYS A 133 29.72 6.39 8.21
N ALA A 134 30.79 5.58 8.14
CA ALA A 134 31.64 5.44 6.96
C ALA A 134 30.89 4.86 5.73
N ARG A 135 29.88 4.01 5.94
CA ARG A 135 28.98 3.55 4.86
C ARG A 135 27.96 4.62 4.48
N PHE A 136 27.57 5.49 5.41
CA PHE A 136 26.77 6.68 5.11
C PHE A 136 27.56 7.70 4.29
N THR A 137 28.80 8.02 4.67
CA THR A 137 29.64 8.98 3.92
C THR A 137 30.04 8.48 2.54
N LEU A 138 30.29 7.17 2.37
CA LEU A 138 30.50 6.56 1.03
C LEU A 138 29.21 6.52 0.18
N TRP A 139 28.02 6.45 0.79
CA TRP A 139 26.74 6.58 0.07
C TRP A 139 26.43 8.04 -0.30
N LEU A 140 26.67 8.97 0.63
CA LEU A 140 26.57 10.42 0.43
C LEU A 140 27.52 10.91 -0.68
N GLN A 141 28.67 10.25 -0.87
CA GLN A 141 29.63 10.60 -1.94
C GLN A 141 29.41 9.86 -3.27
N ARG A 142 28.79 8.67 -3.29
CA ARG A 142 28.62 7.87 -4.54
C ARG A 142 27.26 8.06 -5.24
N ALA A 143 26.27 8.66 -4.59
CA ALA A 143 24.98 9.00 -5.18
C ALA A 143 24.89 10.52 -5.50
N LEU A 144 25.56 10.92 -6.59
CA LEU A 144 25.32 12.15 -7.38
C LEU A 144 24.57 13.31 -6.67
N GLY A 145 25.33 14.27 -6.14
CA GLY A 145 25.14 15.70 -6.41
C GLY A 145 23.89 16.44 -5.88
N THR A 146 23.04 15.83 -5.06
CA THR A 146 21.94 16.55 -4.39
C THR A 146 21.89 16.15 -2.92
N ALA A 147 21.65 17.11 -2.03
CA ALA A 147 21.49 16.86 -0.59
C ALA A 147 20.33 15.88 -0.37
N TRP A 148 20.62 14.67 0.12
CA TRP A 148 19.60 13.65 0.34
C TRP A 148 19.28 13.56 1.83
N ALA A 149 18.00 13.75 2.14
CA ALA A 149 17.43 13.68 3.46
C ALA A 149 17.33 12.21 3.94
N ILE A 150 17.38 12.01 5.25
CA ILE A 150 17.46 10.68 5.89
C ILE A 150 16.22 9.85 5.59
N TRP A 151 15.09 10.49 5.30
CA TRP A 151 13.85 9.81 4.93
C TRP A 151 14.01 8.86 3.72
N ASP A 152 14.85 9.17 2.73
CA ASP A 152 14.99 8.35 1.52
C ASP A 152 15.52 6.94 1.82
N LEU A 153 16.38 6.81 2.83
CA LEU A 153 16.84 5.50 3.32
C LEU A 153 15.69 4.66 3.86
N PHE A 154 14.76 5.31 4.59
CA PHE A 154 13.63 4.63 5.20
C PHE A 154 12.53 4.31 4.18
N MET A 155 12.36 5.15 3.16
CA MET A 155 11.48 4.81 2.04
C MET A 155 12.00 3.60 1.28
N HIS A 156 13.30 3.49 1.05
CA HIS A 156 13.91 2.36 0.33
C HIS A 156 13.52 0.99 0.91
N VAL A 157 13.54 0.83 2.24
CA VAL A 157 13.18 -0.44 2.90
C VAL A 157 11.68 -0.71 2.99
N GLU A 158 10.86 0.27 2.67
CA GLU A 158 9.41 0.10 2.61
C GLU A 158 8.95 -0.35 1.21
N PHE A 159 9.86 -0.42 0.22
CA PHE A 159 9.60 -0.97 -1.10
C PHE A 159 9.92 -2.47 -1.19
N PRO A 160 9.07 -3.28 -1.85
CA PRO A 160 9.28 -4.73 -1.99
C PRO A 160 10.50 -5.13 -2.84
N ALA A 161 11.16 -4.17 -3.50
CA ALA A 161 12.40 -4.41 -4.22
C ALA A 161 13.61 -4.58 -3.28
N CYS A 162 13.48 -4.17 -2.01
CA CYS A 162 14.50 -4.33 -0.98
C CYS A 162 14.11 -5.45 -0.01
N SER A 163 15.05 -6.35 0.29
CA SER A 163 14.87 -7.40 1.29
C SER A 163 15.24 -6.95 2.72
N GLN A 164 15.75 -5.73 2.89
CA GLN A 164 16.05 -5.17 4.20
C GLN A 164 14.79 -4.62 4.85
N THR A 165 14.65 -4.85 6.15
CA THR A 165 13.55 -4.37 6.98
C THR A 165 13.98 -3.19 7.86
N LEU A 166 13.00 -2.54 8.50
CA LEU A 166 13.25 -1.50 9.51
C LEU A 166 14.03 -2.01 10.74
N ASP A 167 14.11 -3.33 10.91
CA ASP A 167 14.80 -4.00 12.01
C ASP A 167 16.20 -4.49 11.62
N ASP A 168 16.61 -4.25 10.38
CA ASP A 168 17.91 -4.70 9.89
C ASP A 168 19.01 -3.65 10.01
N GLY A 169 20.22 -4.17 10.26
CA GLY A 169 21.48 -3.45 10.12
C GLY A 169 21.49 -2.03 10.67
N ILE A 170 21.72 -1.08 9.75
CA ILE A 170 21.92 0.34 10.04
C ILE A 170 20.61 1.07 10.33
N ILE A 171 19.50 0.59 9.74
CA ILE A 171 18.18 1.20 9.79
C ILE A 171 17.56 1.01 11.17
N ARG A 172 17.71 -0.18 11.76
CA ARG A 172 17.32 -0.43 13.16
C ARG A 172 18.03 0.50 14.13
N LYS A 173 19.34 0.69 13.96
CA LYS A 173 20.14 1.54 14.85
C LYS A 173 19.62 2.98 14.80
N LEU A 174 19.33 3.47 13.61
CA LEU A 174 18.74 4.79 13.42
C LEU A 174 17.32 4.91 13.97
N ARG A 175 16.54 3.82 13.96
CA ARG A 175 15.19 3.81 14.52
C ARG A 175 15.18 3.90 16.05
N VAL A 176 16.12 3.19 16.69
CA VAL A 176 16.18 3.06 18.16
C VAL A 176 16.87 4.25 18.81
N TRP A 177 17.91 4.79 18.20
CA TRP A 177 18.78 5.77 18.84
C TRP A 177 18.07 7.09 19.22
N PRO A 178 17.26 7.74 18.34
CA PRO A 178 16.53 8.95 18.71
C PRO A 178 15.55 8.72 19.87
N ARG A 179 14.92 7.54 19.94
CA ARG A 179 14.03 7.18 21.06
C ARG A 179 14.77 7.10 22.38
N ASN A 180 15.99 6.57 22.40
CA ASN A 180 16.77 6.45 23.63
C ASN A 180 17.36 7.79 24.11
N ARG A 181 17.56 8.75 23.20
CA ARG A 181 18.09 10.07 23.55
C ARG A 181 17.00 11.02 24.05
N HIS A 182 15.77 10.86 23.56
CA HIS A 182 14.68 11.82 23.79
C HIS A 182 13.43 11.24 24.49
N GLY A 183 13.42 9.94 24.80
CA GLY A 183 12.37 9.27 25.60
C GLY A 183 12.85 8.93 26.99
#